data_AF-A0A0C4EVW3-F1
#
_entry.id   AF-A0A0C4EVW3-F1
#
_cell.length_a   1.000
_cell.length_b   1.000
_cell.length_c   1.000
_cell.angle_alpha   90.00
_cell.angle_beta   90.00
_cell.angle_gamma   90.00
#
_symmetry.space_group_name_H-M   'P 1'
#
loop_
_entity.id
_entity.type
_entity.pdbx_description
1 polymer ?
#
loop_
_entity_poly.entity_id
_entity_poly.type
_entity_poly.pdbx_seq_one_letter_code
_entity_poly.pdbx_strand_id
1 'polypeptide(L)'
;MAEPTARKQEKDFTKEVDELVADVGQLVKVSLSPSPNGGLQQGLEKLLGLEKQTRNASDLSSTSRLLLEVVQIVFESKDIDGLCLHVHQLARKHGQLRQATTTMVDRVMSFLGELDQANKIKLIDSLREVTEGKIYLEVQRARLTKQLAQIREAEGAPGTANELMQELQVETFGSMERREKMDFILEQMRLLRTQEDWEKLAIVSKKINSKWLGEAENEDLKLRFYGLMISYGSKMSRHLDLCKYYRSIHECKSVEAEPAQALAALRNAVYFVILAPYDHEQSDLLHRLAQEEEELKKIEAV
;
A
#
# COMPACT_ATOMS: atom_id res chain seq x y z
N MET A 1 23.87 11.55 -4.02
CA MET A 1 23.88 10.95 -5.38
C MET A 1 23.14 11.91 -6.29
N ALA A 2 23.80 12.33 -7.36
CA ALA A 2 23.40 13.47 -8.19
C ALA A 2 21.97 13.33 -8.72
N GLU A 3 21.17 14.39 -8.54
CA GLU A 3 19.93 14.61 -9.28
C GLU A 3 20.22 14.39 -10.77
N PRO A 4 19.42 13.58 -11.49
CA PRO A 4 19.51 13.58 -12.93
C PRO A 4 19.09 14.97 -13.37
N THR A 5 20.06 15.71 -13.94
CA THR A 5 19.89 17.03 -14.52
C THR A 5 18.55 17.12 -15.24
N ALA A 6 17.64 17.94 -14.70
CA ALA A 6 16.40 18.29 -15.36
C ALA A 6 16.78 18.80 -16.75
N ARG A 7 16.41 18.05 -17.80
CA ARG A 7 16.57 18.51 -19.18
C ARG A 7 15.80 19.82 -19.26
N LYS A 8 16.52 20.93 -19.55
CA LYS A 8 15.90 22.25 -19.75
C LYS A 8 14.82 22.07 -20.82
N GLN A 9 13.60 22.46 -20.48
CA GLN A 9 12.46 22.51 -21.39
C GLN A 9 12.86 23.33 -22.61
N GLU A 10 12.89 22.70 -23.78
CA GLU A 10 13.38 23.34 -25.00
C GLU A 10 12.29 24.18 -25.68
N LYS A 11 11.01 23.79 -25.52
CA LYS A 11 9.83 24.47 -26.04
C LYS A 11 8.59 24.17 -25.21
N ASP A 12 7.76 25.19 -24.98
CA ASP A 12 6.45 25.08 -24.35
C ASP A 12 5.41 24.77 -25.43
N PHE A 13 4.85 23.57 -25.40
CA PHE A 13 3.79 23.14 -26.30
C PHE A 13 2.39 23.27 -25.69
N THR A 14 2.27 23.93 -24.53
CA THR A 14 1.02 24.05 -23.76
C THR A 14 -0.16 24.55 -24.60
N LYS A 15 0.04 25.52 -25.49
CA LYS A 15 -1.03 26.05 -26.36
C LYS A 15 -1.48 25.06 -27.44
N GLU A 16 -0.52 24.38 -28.07
CA GLU A 16 -0.83 23.36 -29.09
C GLU A 16 -1.50 22.14 -28.46
N VAL A 17 -1.09 21.77 -27.24
CA VAL A 17 -1.75 20.71 -26.47
C VAL A 17 -3.15 21.12 -26.05
N ASP A 18 -3.38 22.34 -25.59
CA ASP A 18 -4.72 22.79 -25.18
C ASP A 18 -5.69 22.86 -26.38
N GLU A 19 -5.22 23.28 -27.56
CA GLU A 19 -6.00 23.25 -28.81
C GLU A 19 -6.30 21.81 -29.26
N LEU A 20 -5.29 20.93 -29.23
CA LEU A 20 -5.46 19.54 -29.66
C LEU A 20 -6.25 18.69 -28.67
N VAL A 21 -6.18 18.98 -27.36
CA VAL A 21 -7.05 18.35 -26.36
C VAL A 21 -8.50 18.83 -26.52
N ALA A 22 -8.72 20.11 -26.87
CA ALA A 22 -10.05 20.59 -27.22
C ALA A 22 -10.59 19.93 -28.49
N ASP A 23 -9.78 19.81 -29.54
CA ASP A 23 -10.15 19.15 -30.80
C ASP A 23 -10.40 17.65 -30.61
N VAL A 24 -9.55 16.96 -29.84
CA VAL A 24 -9.73 15.54 -29.54
C VAL A 24 -10.94 15.33 -28.62
N GLY A 25 -11.16 16.20 -27.63
CA GLY A 25 -12.37 16.18 -26.80
C GLY A 25 -13.66 16.37 -27.62
N GLN A 26 -13.62 17.18 -28.68
CA GLN A 26 -14.73 17.29 -29.64
C GLN A 26 -14.89 16.03 -30.50
N LEU A 27 -13.79 15.44 -31.00
CA LEU A 27 -13.82 14.20 -31.76
C LEU A 27 -14.32 13.00 -30.93
N VAL A 28 -14.00 12.95 -29.64
CA VAL A 28 -14.43 11.92 -28.69
C VAL A 28 -15.93 12.04 -28.39
N LYS A 29 -16.45 13.28 -28.22
CA LYS A 29 -17.90 13.51 -28.08
C LYS A 29 -18.70 13.13 -29.33
N VAL A 30 -18.13 13.30 -30.52
CA VAL A 30 -18.76 12.91 -31.80
C VAL A 30 -18.78 11.39 -31.98
N SER A 31 -17.82 10.65 -31.40
CA SER A 31 -17.68 9.20 -31.53
C SER A 31 -18.38 8.36 -30.44
N LEU A 32 -19.07 9.01 -29.49
CA LEU A 32 -20.06 8.35 -28.60
C LEU A 32 -21.39 8.01 -29.31
N SER A 33 -21.52 8.33 -30.61
CA SER A 33 -22.61 7.82 -31.47
C SER A 33 -22.15 6.56 -32.23
N PRO A 34 -23.02 5.56 -32.43
CA PRO A 34 -22.61 4.20 -32.73
C PRO A 34 -22.25 4.02 -34.21
N SER A 35 -20.98 4.23 -34.58
CA SER A 35 -20.37 3.62 -35.77
C SER A 35 -18.84 3.79 -35.79
N PRO A 36 -18.11 2.87 -36.45
CA PRO A 36 -16.94 2.22 -35.89
C PRO A 36 -15.60 2.86 -36.30
N ASN A 37 -14.62 2.77 -35.39
CA ASN A 37 -13.20 2.51 -35.65
C ASN A 37 -12.31 3.52 -36.41
N GLY A 38 -12.74 4.76 -36.67
CA GLY A 38 -11.86 5.76 -37.32
C GLY A 38 -11.34 6.87 -36.39
N GLY A 39 -12.26 7.60 -35.75
CA GLY A 39 -11.94 8.85 -35.07
C GLY A 39 -11.12 8.70 -33.79
N LEU A 40 -11.37 7.63 -33.02
CA LEU A 40 -10.68 7.39 -31.75
C LEU A 40 -9.22 6.97 -32.00
N GLN A 41 -8.97 6.12 -32.99
CA GLN A 41 -7.62 5.74 -33.42
C GLN A 41 -6.87 6.92 -34.05
N GLN A 42 -7.52 7.71 -34.91
CA GLN A 42 -6.90 8.92 -35.49
C GLN A 42 -6.59 9.98 -34.42
N GLY A 43 -7.48 10.14 -33.43
CA GLY A 43 -7.24 11.01 -32.28
C GLY A 43 -6.04 10.55 -31.46
N LEU A 44 -5.97 9.24 -31.17
CA LEU A 44 -4.82 8.64 -30.47
C LEU A 44 -3.51 8.78 -31.27
N GLU A 45 -3.52 8.57 -32.59
CA GLU A 45 -2.32 8.76 -33.42
C GLU A 45 -1.83 10.20 -33.42
N LYS A 46 -2.74 11.18 -33.48
CA LYS A 46 -2.40 12.60 -33.35
C LYS A 46 -1.80 12.92 -31.98
N LEU A 47 -2.42 12.42 -30.91
CA LEU A 47 -1.91 12.58 -29.54
C LEU A 47 -0.53 11.93 -29.36
N LEU A 48 -0.32 10.73 -29.91
CA LEU A 48 0.97 10.01 -29.87
C LEU A 48 2.05 10.71 -30.71
N GLY A 49 1.67 11.40 -31.79
CA GLY A 49 2.54 12.24 -32.59
C GLY A 49 3.08 13.44 -31.80
N LEU A 50 2.18 14.14 -31.09
CA LEU A 50 2.55 15.26 -30.21
C LEU A 50 3.30 14.79 -28.96
N GLU A 51 2.94 13.64 -28.39
CA GLU A 51 3.66 13.02 -27.28
C GLU A 51 5.13 12.80 -27.66
N LYS A 52 5.40 12.35 -28.88
CA LYS A 52 6.77 12.19 -29.37
C LYS A 52 7.53 13.52 -29.45
N GLN A 53 6.87 14.59 -29.89
CA GLN A 53 7.49 15.92 -30.02
C GLN A 53 7.75 16.56 -28.65
N THR A 54 6.76 16.53 -27.77
CA THR A 54 6.84 17.07 -26.39
C THR A 54 7.82 16.27 -25.53
N ARG A 55 7.91 14.95 -25.71
CA ARG A 55 8.92 14.12 -25.05
C ARG A 55 10.34 14.44 -25.50
N ASN A 56 10.55 14.65 -26.80
CA ASN A 56 11.86 15.05 -27.31
C ASN A 56 12.26 16.43 -26.78
N ALA A 57 11.31 17.36 -26.68
CA ALA A 57 11.50 18.69 -26.08
C ALA A 57 11.61 18.69 -24.54
N SER A 58 11.44 17.53 -23.90
CA SER A 58 11.49 17.35 -22.44
C SER A 58 10.49 18.22 -21.65
N ASP A 59 9.34 18.55 -22.24
CA ASP A 59 8.26 19.27 -21.56
C ASP A 59 7.44 18.30 -20.69
N LEU A 60 7.68 18.33 -19.38
CA LEU A 60 7.00 17.47 -18.42
C LEU A 60 5.49 17.75 -18.34
N SER A 61 5.10 19.02 -18.41
CA SER A 61 3.72 19.44 -18.19
C SER A 61 2.81 18.98 -19.33
N SER A 62 3.26 19.22 -20.56
CA SER A 62 2.56 18.84 -21.78
C SER A 62 2.56 17.32 -21.98
N THR A 63 3.69 16.63 -21.75
CA THR A 63 3.74 15.16 -21.84
C THR A 63 2.81 14.49 -20.82
N SER A 64 2.80 14.96 -19.56
CA SER A 64 1.92 14.41 -18.53
C SER A 64 0.45 14.59 -18.90
N ARG A 65 0.05 15.79 -19.37
CA ARG A 65 -1.33 16.05 -19.83
C ARG A 65 -1.73 15.15 -20.99
N LEU A 66 -0.88 15.03 -22.02
CA LEU A 66 -1.15 14.16 -23.16
C LEU A 66 -1.31 12.69 -22.74
N LEU A 67 -0.50 12.21 -21.80
CA LEU A 67 -0.66 10.85 -21.26
C LEU A 67 -1.98 10.69 -20.50
N LEU A 68 -2.36 11.67 -19.68
CA LEU A 68 -3.62 11.64 -18.93
C LEU A 68 -4.83 11.59 -19.87
N GLU A 69 -4.83 12.40 -20.93
CA GLU A 69 -5.89 12.42 -21.94
C GLU A 69 -5.96 11.11 -22.74
N VAL A 70 -4.81 10.57 -23.17
CA VAL A 70 -4.77 9.25 -23.84
C VAL A 70 -5.39 8.17 -22.95
N VAL A 71 -5.02 8.13 -21.67
CA VAL A 71 -5.56 7.16 -20.73
C VAL A 71 -7.07 7.38 -20.52
N GLN A 72 -7.51 8.63 -20.40
CA GLN A 72 -8.92 8.95 -20.17
C GLN A 72 -9.81 8.57 -21.37
N ILE A 73 -9.38 8.87 -22.59
CA ILE A 73 -10.11 8.50 -23.82
C ILE A 73 -10.25 6.99 -23.97
N VAL A 74 -9.18 6.25 -23.67
CA VAL A 74 -9.20 4.77 -23.74
C VAL A 74 -10.02 4.17 -22.59
N PHE A 75 -10.11 4.85 -21.45
CA PHE A 75 -11.01 4.44 -20.37
C PHE A 75 -12.48 4.67 -20.74
N GLU A 76 -12.80 5.80 -21.38
CA GLU A 76 -14.16 6.14 -21.84
C GLU A 76 -14.68 5.17 -22.92
N SER A 77 -13.80 4.61 -23.75
CA SER A 77 -14.17 3.58 -24.72
C SER A 77 -14.48 2.21 -24.10
N LYS A 78 -14.27 2.05 -22.79
CA LYS A 78 -14.42 0.79 -22.01
C LYS A 78 -13.58 -0.37 -22.53
N ASP A 79 -12.56 -0.11 -23.35
CA ASP A 79 -11.63 -1.13 -23.84
C ASP A 79 -10.40 -1.24 -22.92
N ILE A 80 -10.50 -2.13 -21.93
CA ILE A 80 -9.44 -2.34 -20.93
C ILE A 80 -8.22 -3.05 -21.54
N ASP A 81 -8.43 -3.92 -22.53
CA ASP A 81 -7.32 -4.61 -23.19
C ASP A 81 -6.50 -3.59 -24.02
N GLY A 82 -7.19 -2.66 -24.70
CA GLY A 82 -6.58 -1.49 -25.33
C GLY A 82 -5.83 -0.60 -24.34
N LEU A 83 -6.40 -0.37 -23.15
CA LEU A 83 -5.75 0.42 -22.09
C LEU A 83 -4.44 -0.23 -21.62
N CYS A 84 -4.46 -1.52 -21.31
CA CYS A 84 -3.30 -2.27 -20.86
C CYS A 84 -2.18 -2.22 -21.92
N LEU A 85 -2.52 -2.35 -23.19
CA LEU A 85 -1.59 -2.29 -24.31
C LEU A 85 -0.98 -0.89 -24.47
N HIS A 86 -1.79 0.17 -24.41
CA HIS A 86 -1.29 1.55 -24.50
C HIS A 86 -0.40 1.92 -23.31
N VAL A 87 -0.79 1.56 -22.08
CA VAL A 87 0.03 1.78 -20.88
C VAL A 87 1.38 1.05 -21.00
N HIS A 88 1.37 -0.20 -21.47
CA HIS A 88 2.59 -0.96 -21.74
C HIS A 88 3.49 -0.27 -22.77
N GLN A 89 2.92 0.17 -23.89
CA GLN A 89 3.66 0.85 -24.93
C GLN A 89 4.28 2.14 -24.40
N LEU A 90 3.48 3.03 -23.80
CA LEU A 90 3.91 4.32 -23.27
C LEU A 90 4.98 4.18 -22.20
N ALA A 91 4.88 3.16 -21.34
CA ALA A 91 5.83 2.92 -20.27
C ALA A 91 7.13 2.23 -20.71
N ARG A 92 7.18 1.63 -21.91
CA ARG A 92 8.38 1.05 -22.53
C ARG A 92 9.06 1.99 -23.54
N LYS A 93 8.41 3.11 -23.94
CA LYS A 93 9.00 4.05 -24.89
C LYS A 93 10.31 4.63 -24.37
N HIS A 94 11.35 4.59 -25.21
CA HIS A 94 12.67 5.13 -24.89
C HIS A 94 12.60 6.66 -24.70
N GLY A 95 13.16 7.15 -23.60
CA GLY A 95 13.26 8.57 -23.30
C GLY A 95 12.03 9.17 -22.62
N GLN A 96 11.10 8.35 -22.12
CA GLN A 96 9.97 8.87 -21.37
C GLN A 96 10.40 9.46 -20.02
N LEU A 97 9.80 10.60 -19.67
CA LEU A 97 10.08 11.29 -18.41
C LEU A 97 9.52 10.47 -17.24
N ARG A 98 10.35 10.23 -16.21
CA ARG A 98 9.99 9.41 -15.05
C ARG A 98 8.77 9.95 -14.30
N GLN A 99 8.68 11.27 -14.14
CA GLN A 99 7.53 11.90 -13.48
C GLN A 99 6.25 11.77 -14.32
N ALA A 100 6.35 11.82 -15.66
CA ALA A 100 5.20 11.65 -16.54
C ALA A 100 4.66 10.22 -16.52
N THR A 101 5.53 9.20 -16.39
CA THR A 101 5.08 7.81 -16.20
C THR A 101 4.47 7.60 -14.83
N THR A 102 4.99 8.24 -13.78
CA THR A 102 4.39 8.20 -12.43
C THR A 102 2.98 8.78 -12.43
N THR A 103 2.78 9.99 -12.96
CA THR A 103 1.45 10.63 -13.02
C THR A 103 0.46 9.83 -13.86
N MET A 104 0.92 9.24 -14.97
CA MET A 104 0.10 8.34 -15.78
C MET A 104 -0.36 7.11 -14.96
N VAL A 105 0.55 6.43 -14.27
CA VAL A 105 0.20 5.24 -13.47
C VAL A 105 -0.73 5.61 -12.31
N ASP A 106 -0.49 6.72 -11.61
CA ASP A 106 -1.36 7.18 -10.52
C ASP A 106 -2.79 7.48 -11.00
N ARG A 107 -2.94 8.02 -12.22
CA ARG A 107 -4.25 8.22 -12.83
C ARG A 107 -4.93 6.89 -13.17
N VAL A 108 -4.21 5.94 -13.77
CA VAL A 108 -4.75 4.61 -14.05
C VAL A 108 -5.18 3.90 -12.76
N MET A 109 -4.42 4.05 -11.68
CA MET A 109 -4.78 3.51 -10.37
C MET A 109 -6.09 4.09 -9.81
N SER A 110 -6.41 5.34 -10.13
CA SER A 110 -7.67 5.96 -9.72
C SER A 110 -8.88 5.32 -10.40
N PHE A 111 -8.72 4.86 -11.64
CA PHE A 111 -9.78 4.17 -12.40
C PHE A 111 -10.09 2.76 -11.89
N LEU A 112 -9.19 2.15 -11.10
CA LEU A 112 -9.42 0.84 -10.48
C LEU A 112 -10.61 0.81 -9.51
N GLY A 113 -11.09 1.97 -9.06
CA GLY A 113 -12.27 2.09 -8.20
C GLY A 113 -13.60 1.90 -8.92
N GLU A 114 -13.64 2.17 -10.23
CA GLU A 114 -14.87 2.19 -11.04
C GLU A 114 -15.09 0.91 -11.86
N LEU A 115 -14.11 -0.01 -11.85
CA LEU A 115 -14.10 -1.22 -12.68
C LEU A 115 -14.64 -2.45 -11.95
N ASP A 116 -15.22 -3.36 -12.74
CA ASP A 116 -15.60 -4.70 -12.29
C ASP A 116 -14.39 -5.51 -11.80
N GLN A 117 -14.62 -6.45 -10.88
CA GLN A 117 -13.56 -7.24 -10.24
C GLN A 117 -12.65 -7.98 -11.24
N ALA A 118 -13.22 -8.57 -12.30
CA ALA A 118 -12.44 -9.28 -13.33
C ALA A 118 -11.51 -8.35 -14.12
N ASN A 119 -12.02 -7.16 -14.48
CA ASN A 119 -11.28 -6.15 -15.23
C ASN A 119 -10.20 -5.49 -14.36
N LYS A 120 -10.50 -5.33 -13.06
CA LYS A 120 -9.56 -4.83 -12.06
C LYS A 120 -8.35 -5.74 -11.92
N ILE A 121 -8.52 -7.06 -11.87
CA ILE A 121 -7.41 -8.02 -11.78
C ILE A 121 -6.51 -7.91 -13.01
N LYS A 122 -7.08 -7.94 -14.22
CA LYS A 122 -6.33 -7.79 -15.48
C LYS A 122 -5.49 -6.51 -15.52
N LEU A 123 -6.10 -5.38 -15.15
CA LEU A 123 -5.41 -4.10 -15.15
C LEU A 123 -4.30 -4.04 -14.09
N ILE A 124 -4.52 -4.61 -12.90
CA ILE A 124 -3.50 -4.68 -11.86
C ILE A 124 -2.31 -5.54 -12.32
N ASP A 125 -2.55 -6.72 -12.90
CA ASP A 125 -1.47 -7.58 -13.38
C ASP A 125 -0.65 -6.89 -14.47
N SER A 126 -1.31 -6.23 -15.43
CA SER A 126 -0.64 -5.40 -16.44
C SER A 126 0.19 -4.27 -15.81
N LEU A 127 -0.33 -3.58 -14.79
CA LEU A 127 0.44 -2.52 -14.11
C LEU A 127 1.62 -3.08 -13.30
N ARG A 128 1.51 -4.28 -12.72
CA ARG A 128 2.61 -4.94 -12.01
C ARG A 128 3.76 -5.27 -12.97
N GLU A 129 3.47 -5.75 -14.18
CA GLU A 129 4.48 -5.96 -15.22
C GLU A 129 5.16 -4.65 -15.64
N VAL A 130 4.38 -3.58 -15.81
CA VAL A 130 4.90 -2.27 -16.23
C VAL A 130 5.79 -1.61 -15.17
N THR A 131 5.50 -1.86 -13.89
CA THR A 131 6.21 -1.28 -12.74
C THR A 131 7.42 -2.12 -12.30
N GLU A 132 7.59 -3.32 -12.85
CA GLU A 132 8.73 -4.18 -12.55
C GLU A 132 10.06 -3.54 -13.00
N GLY A 133 11.07 -3.58 -12.12
CA GLY A 133 12.40 -3.03 -12.38
C GLY A 133 12.52 -1.50 -12.34
N LYS A 134 11.44 -0.77 -12.08
CA LYS A 134 11.44 0.71 -12.02
C LYS A 134 11.42 1.21 -10.58
N ILE A 135 12.59 1.59 -10.07
CA ILE A 135 12.80 2.10 -8.69
C ILE A 135 11.85 3.27 -8.35
N TYR A 136 11.53 4.13 -9.33
CA TYR A 136 10.67 5.29 -9.12
C TYR A 136 9.16 4.97 -9.09
N LEU A 137 8.75 3.71 -9.29
CA LEU A 137 7.36 3.24 -9.22
C LEU A 137 7.13 2.19 -8.12
N GLU A 138 8.07 2.04 -7.18
CA GLU A 138 7.99 1.05 -6.11
C GLU A 138 6.76 1.25 -5.20
N VAL A 139 6.39 2.50 -4.91
CA VAL A 139 5.23 2.83 -4.07
C VAL A 139 3.92 2.42 -4.76
N GLN A 140 3.77 2.73 -6.05
CA GLN A 140 2.61 2.32 -6.85
C GLN A 140 2.51 0.80 -6.91
N ARG A 141 3.63 0.11 -7.15
CA ARG A 141 3.69 -1.35 -7.18
C ARG A 141 3.26 -1.97 -5.85
N ALA A 142 3.69 -1.39 -4.72
CA ALA A 142 3.30 -1.85 -3.40
C ALA A 142 1.79 -1.73 -3.17
N ARG A 143 1.22 -0.57 -3.49
CA ARG A 143 -0.23 -0.33 -3.36
C ARG A 143 -1.06 -1.24 -4.26
N LEU A 144 -0.64 -1.46 -5.51
CA LEU A 144 -1.28 -2.39 -6.45
C LEU A 144 -1.24 -3.84 -5.93
N THR A 145 -0.09 -4.27 -5.40
CA THR A 145 0.07 -5.63 -4.84
C THR A 145 -0.83 -5.82 -3.61
N LYS A 146 -0.94 -4.81 -2.74
CA LYS A 146 -1.86 -4.84 -1.59
C LYS A 146 -3.32 -4.98 -2.04
N GLN A 147 -3.74 -4.25 -3.06
CA GLN A 147 -5.09 -4.36 -3.61
C GLN A 147 -5.36 -5.75 -4.22
N LEU A 148 -4.39 -6.29 -4.97
CA LEU A 148 -4.51 -7.64 -5.53
C LEU A 148 -4.62 -8.70 -4.44
N ALA A 149 -3.81 -8.59 -3.38
CA ALA A 149 -3.85 -9.50 -2.24
C ALA A 149 -5.24 -9.49 -1.56
N GLN A 150 -5.84 -8.32 -1.36
CA GLN A 150 -7.20 -8.18 -0.80
C GLN A 150 -8.26 -8.84 -1.68
N ILE A 151 -8.16 -8.71 -3.01
CA ILE A 151 -9.08 -9.37 -3.94
C ILE A 151 -8.95 -10.88 -3.86
N ARG A 152 -7.72 -11.41 -3.87
CA ARG A 152 -7.45 -12.86 -3.76
C ARG A 152 -7.89 -13.43 -2.41
N GLU A 153 -7.79 -12.66 -1.35
CA GLU A 153 -8.31 -13.05 -0.04
C GLU A 153 -9.84 -13.12 -0.04
N ALA A 154 -10.52 -12.14 -0.65
CA ALA A 154 -11.98 -12.16 -0.79
C ALA A 154 -12.47 -13.35 -1.64
N GLU A 155 -11.66 -13.80 -2.60
CA GLU A 155 -11.90 -15.02 -3.39
C GLU A 155 -11.63 -16.32 -2.61
N GLY A 156 -11.18 -16.24 -1.35
CA GLY A 156 -10.89 -17.40 -0.51
C GLY A 156 -9.52 -18.02 -0.74
N ALA A 157 -8.59 -17.32 -1.38
CA ALA A 157 -7.22 -17.77 -1.63
C ALA A 157 -6.18 -16.96 -0.82
N PRO A 158 -6.18 -17.05 0.53
CA PRO A 158 -5.22 -16.33 1.37
C PRO A 158 -3.79 -16.82 1.13
N GLY A 159 -3.60 -18.06 0.68
CA GLY A 159 -2.36 -18.67 0.20
C GLY A 159 -1.58 -17.75 -0.74
N THR A 160 -2.18 -17.55 -1.91
CA THR A 160 -1.64 -16.71 -2.99
C THR A 160 -1.49 -15.25 -2.58
N ALA A 161 -2.40 -14.73 -1.75
CA ALA A 161 -2.31 -13.36 -1.25
C ALA A 161 -1.04 -13.13 -0.43
N ASN A 162 -0.67 -14.10 0.42
CA ASN A 162 0.55 -14.00 1.23
C ASN A 162 1.81 -14.10 0.39
N GLU A 163 1.87 -15.02 -0.58
CA GLU A 163 3.02 -15.15 -1.50
C GLU A 163 3.28 -13.84 -2.23
N LEU A 164 2.25 -13.24 -2.83
CA LEU A 164 2.33 -11.95 -3.51
C LEU A 164 2.84 -10.83 -2.61
N MET A 165 2.38 -10.80 -1.36
CA MET A 165 2.81 -9.80 -0.38
C MET A 165 4.25 -10.03 0.09
N GLN A 166 4.71 -11.28 0.19
CA GLN A 166 6.07 -11.63 0.64
C GLN A 166 7.14 -11.41 -0.43
N GLU A 167 6.81 -11.57 -1.71
CA GLU A 167 7.70 -11.25 -2.82
C GLU A 167 8.18 -9.79 -2.77
N LEU A 168 7.32 -8.90 -2.28
CA LEU A 168 7.61 -7.48 -2.20
C LEU A 168 8.35 -7.12 -0.90
N GLN A 169 9.66 -6.91 -0.99
CA GLN A 169 10.49 -6.49 0.16
C GLN A 169 10.40 -4.99 0.44
N VAL A 170 9.25 -4.54 0.95
CA VAL A 170 8.94 -3.11 1.22
C VAL A 170 9.90 -2.41 2.17
N GLU A 171 10.65 -3.16 2.99
CA GLU A 171 11.69 -2.62 3.88
C GLU A 171 12.79 -1.89 3.11
N THR A 172 13.09 -2.35 1.89
CA THR A 172 14.16 -1.83 1.04
C THR A 172 13.77 -0.56 0.29
N PHE A 173 12.48 -0.23 0.20
CA PHE A 173 11.98 0.90 -0.59
C PHE A 173 12.29 2.23 0.08
N GLY A 174 13.28 2.97 -0.40
CA GLY A 174 13.69 4.25 0.19
C GLY A 174 12.63 5.37 0.09
N SER A 175 11.76 5.30 -0.91
CA SER A 175 10.78 6.32 -1.27
C SER A 175 9.44 6.20 -0.54
N MET A 176 9.18 5.09 0.14
CA MET A 176 7.92 4.82 0.83
C MET A 176 7.93 5.36 2.26
N GLU A 177 6.80 5.92 2.69
CA GLU A 177 6.64 6.44 4.04
C GLU A 177 6.77 5.31 5.08
N ARG A 178 7.39 5.61 6.22
CA ARG A 178 7.57 4.62 7.31
C ARG A 178 6.24 4.06 7.79
N ARG A 179 5.20 4.89 7.91
CA ARG A 179 3.86 4.46 8.31
C ARG A 179 3.26 3.45 7.34
N GLU A 180 3.31 3.74 6.04
CA GLU A 180 2.80 2.82 5.01
C GLU A 180 3.58 1.50 4.98
N LYS A 181 4.91 1.54 5.17
CA LYS A 181 5.72 0.31 5.27
C LYS A 181 5.26 -0.56 6.43
N MET A 182 5.01 0.06 7.58
CA MET A 182 4.58 -0.65 8.78
C MET A 182 3.20 -1.26 8.59
N ASP A 183 2.25 -0.52 8.00
CA ASP A 183 0.94 -1.07 7.64
C ASP A 183 1.06 -2.27 6.67
N PHE A 184 1.98 -2.20 5.70
CA PHE A 184 2.23 -3.31 4.79
C PHE A 184 2.78 -4.56 5.50
N ILE A 185 3.74 -4.39 6.43
CA ILE A 185 4.30 -5.48 7.23
C ILE A 185 3.24 -6.08 8.16
N LEU A 186 2.38 -5.26 8.78
CA LEU A 186 1.27 -5.74 9.61
C LEU A 186 0.26 -6.54 8.80
N GLU A 187 0.02 -6.16 7.54
CA GLU A 187 -0.84 -6.91 6.64
C GLU A 187 -0.25 -8.27 6.28
N GLN A 188 1.06 -8.35 6.02
CA GLN A 188 1.77 -9.63 5.85
C GLN A 188 1.61 -10.52 7.09
N MET A 189 1.76 -9.95 8.30
CA MET A 189 1.57 -10.69 9.55
C MET A 189 0.12 -11.17 9.72
N ARG A 190 -0.87 -10.37 9.33
CA ARG A 190 -2.29 -10.77 9.36
C ARG A 190 -2.55 -11.97 8.46
N LEU A 191 -2.05 -11.94 7.22
CA LEU A 191 -2.21 -13.04 6.27
C LEU A 191 -1.51 -14.31 6.76
N LEU A 192 -0.30 -14.18 7.31
CA LEU A 192 0.43 -15.29 7.94
C LEU A 192 -0.33 -15.90 9.12
N ARG A 193 -0.96 -15.06 9.94
CA ARG A 193 -1.83 -15.54 11.03
C ARG A 193 -3.01 -16.36 10.50
N THR A 194 -3.66 -15.91 9.43
CA THR A 194 -4.77 -16.63 8.80
C THR A 194 -4.33 -17.98 8.22
N GLN A 195 -3.09 -18.08 7.75
CA GLN A 195 -2.49 -19.34 7.26
C GLN A 195 -1.91 -20.23 8.38
N GLU A 196 -1.93 -19.77 9.63
CA GLU A 196 -1.28 -20.43 10.77
C GLU A 196 0.23 -20.69 10.60
N ASP A 197 0.93 -19.91 9.76
CA ASP A 197 2.38 -20.00 9.59
C ASP A 197 3.09 -19.11 10.63
N TRP A 198 3.19 -19.64 11.84
CA TRP A 198 3.71 -18.93 13.01
C TRP A 198 5.23 -18.71 12.97
N GLU A 199 5.98 -19.58 12.30
CA GLU A 199 7.44 -19.45 12.17
C GLU A 199 7.78 -18.24 11.30
N LYS A 200 7.14 -18.11 10.13
CA LYS A 200 7.33 -16.93 9.28
C LYS A 200 6.80 -15.67 9.95
N LEU A 201 5.70 -15.73 10.70
CA LEU A 201 5.19 -14.58 11.46
C LEU A 201 6.24 -14.06 12.45
N ALA A 202 6.96 -14.96 13.15
CA ALA A 202 8.04 -14.60 14.07
C ALA A 202 9.26 -13.97 13.37
N ILE A 203 9.51 -14.30 12.11
CA ILE A 203 10.56 -13.69 11.31
C ILE A 203 10.13 -12.30 10.86
N VAL A 204 8.89 -12.15 10.40
CA VAL A 204 8.34 -10.86 9.95
C VAL A 204 8.23 -9.86 11.10
N SER A 205 7.86 -10.30 12.30
CA SER A 205 7.74 -9.42 13.46
C SER A 205 9.06 -8.76 13.90
N LYS A 206 10.22 -9.38 13.60
CA LYS A 206 11.55 -8.80 13.91
C LYS A 206 11.90 -7.60 13.04
N LYS A 207 11.21 -7.42 11.91
CA LYS A 207 11.43 -6.30 10.98
C LYS A 207 10.80 -4.99 11.47
N ILE A 208 9.90 -5.10 12.45
CA ILE A 208 9.22 -3.96 13.07
C ILE A 208 10.10 -3.35 14.16
N ASN A 209 10.26 -2.02 14.12
CA ASN A 209 10.98 -1.28 15.14
C ASN A 209 10.06 -0.92 16.31
N SER A 210 10.24 -1.58 17.46
CA SER A 210 9.45 -1.36 18.68
C SER A 210 9.56 0.05 19.24
N LYS A 211 10.68 0.76 19.01
CA LYS A 211 10.85 2.14 19.48
C LYS A 211 9.93 3.11 18.73
N TRP A 212 9.83 2.94 17.42
CA TRP A 212 9.01 3.80 16.56
C TRP A 212 7.50 3.58 16.80
N LEU A 213 7.11 2.34 17.13
CA LEU A 213 5.74 2.02 17.55
C LEU A 213 5.32 2.67 18.87
N GLY A 214 6.27 3.14 19.68
CA GLY A 214 5.97 3.84 20.94
C GLY A 214 5.53 5.29 20.78
N GLU A 215 5.59 5.85 19.56
CA GLU A 215 5.16 7.21 19.27
C GLU A 215 3.63 7.33 19.31
N ALA A 216 3.12 8.43 19.89
CA ALA A 216 1.67 8.62 20.08
C ALA A 216 0.88 8.67 18.76
N GLU A 217 1.52 9.05 17.65
CA GLU A 217 0.88 9.12 16.32
C GLU A 217 0.60 7.74 15.70
N ASN A 218 1.25 6.68 16.22
CA ASN A 218 1.22 5.32 15.68
C ASN A 218 0.52 4.32 16.60
N GLU A 219 -0.29 4.82 17.53
CA GLU A 219 -0.98 3.99 18.52
C GLU A 219 -1.91 2.96 17.88
N ASP A 220 -2.56 3.30 16.76
CA ASP A 220 -3.38 2.39 15.96
C ASP A 220 -2.57 1.20 15.44
N LEU A 221 -1.37 1.46 14.92
CA LEU A 221 -0.45 0.42 14.43
C LEU A 221 0.10 -0.42 15.58
N LYS A 222 0.37 0.21 16.74
CA LYS A 222 0.82 -0.46 17.96
C LYS A 222 -0.22 -1.48 18.44
N LEU A 223 -1.49 -1.09 18.52
CA LEU A 223 -2.58 -1.99 18.94
C LEU A 223 -2.75 -3.18 17.97
N ARG A 224 -2.72 -2.92 16.66
CA ARG A 224 -2.78 -3.99 15.64
C ARG A 224 -1.60 -4.95 15.76
N PHE A 225 -0.38 -4.43 15.92
CA PHE A 225 0.82 -5.23 16.10
C PHE A 225 0.71 -6.15 17.32
N TYR A 226 0.40 -5.60 18.49
CA TYR A 226 0.33 -6.40 19.71
C TYR A 226 -0.84 -7.39 19.70
N GLY A 227 -1.97 -7.08 19.06
CA GLY A 227 -3.05 -8.05 18.85
C GLY A 227 -2.61 -9.29 18.05
N LEU A 228 -1.77 -9.10 17.02
CA LEU A 228 -1.17 -10.21 16.26
C LEU A 228 -0.14 -10.97 17.10
N MET A 229 0.69 -10.26 17.87
CA MET A 229 1.70 -10.86 18.74
C MET A 229 1.10 -11.64 19.91
N ILE A 230 -0.05 -11.23 20.44
CA ILE A 230 -0.82 -11.99 21.45
C ILE A 230 -1.31 -13.30 20.85
N SER A 231 -1.85 -13.27 19.63
CA SER A 231 -2.29 -14.49 18.94
C SER A 231 -1.13 -15.48 18.79
N TYR A 232 0.05 -14.98 18.39
CA TYR A 232 1.28 -15.76 18.29
C TYR A 232 1.78 -16.28 19.64
N GLY A 233 1.86 -15.42 20.66
CA GLY A 233 2.33 -15.77 22.00
C GLY A 233 1.43 -16.79 22.69
N SER A 234 0.11 -16.72 22.45
CA SER A 234 -0.86 -17.69 22.95
C SER A 234 -0.64 -19.07 22.34
N LYS A 235 -0.44 -19.15 21.01
CA LYS A 235 -0.19 -20.42 20.34
C LYS A 235 1.15 -21.05 20.75
N MET A 236 2.19 -20.23 20.93
CA MET A 236 3.53 -20.67 21.31
C MET A 236 3.71 -20.86 22.83
N SER A 237 2.67 -20.65 23.64
CA SER A 237 2.71 -20.73 25.11
C SER A 237 3.81 -19.85 25.75
N ARG A 238 4.08 -18.68 25.14
CA ARG A 238 5.10 -17.74 25.61
C ARG A 238 4.50 -16.75 26.61
N HIS A 239 4.27 -17.23 27.84
CA HIS A 239 3.54 -16.47 28.87
C HIS A 239 4.23 -15.15 29.28
N LEU A 240 5.56 -15.12 29.38
CA LEU A 240 6.29 -13.88 29.68
C LEU A 240 6.12 -12.81 28.60
N ASP A 241 6.15 -13.21 27.33
CA ASP A 241 5.98 -12.28 26.22
C ASP A 241 4.54 -11.77 26.15
N LEU A 242 3.56 -12.63 26.43
CA LEU A 242 2.16 -12.23 26.56
C LEU A 242 1.97 -11.15 27.62
N CYS A 243 2.58 -11.29 28.79
CA CYS A 243 2.56 -10.23 29.80
C CYS A 243 3.11 -8.91 29.23
N LYS A 244 4.28 -8.94 28.58
CA LYS A 244 4.90 -7.73 28.01
C LYS A 244 3.99 -7.09 26.96
N TYR A 245 3.32 -7.89 26.12
CA TYR A 245 2.38 -7.39 25.12
C TYR A 245 1.14 -6.75 25.76
N TYR A 246 0.49 -7.41 26.72
CA TYR A 246 -0.67 -6.83 27.41
C TYR A 246 -0.32 -5.55 28.18
N ARG A 247 0.87 -5.50 28.79
CA ARG A 247 1.36 -4.27 29.44
C ARG A 247 1.57 -3.14 28.44
N SER A 248 2.18 -3.43 27.29
CA SER A 248 2.37 -2.41 26.25
C SER A 248 1.06 -1.89 25.63
N ILE A 249 -0.01 -2.70 25.67
CA ILE A 249 -1.37 -2.28 25.32
C ILE A 249 -1.98 -1.42 26.44
N HIS A 250 -1.73 -1.74 27.70
CA HIS A 250 -2.19 -0.94 28.83
C HIS A 250 -1.59 0.48 28.81
N GLU A 251 -0.31 0.61 28.47
CA GLU A 251 0.38 1.91 28.33
C GLU A 251 -0.11 2.78 27.15
N CYS A 252 -1.09 2.30 26.37
CA CYS A 252 -1.69 3.05 25.27
C CYS A 252 -2.79 3.98 25.82
N LYS A 253 -2.66 5.29 25.58
CA LYS A 253 -3.63 6.33 25.98
C LYS A 253 -5.06 6.06 25.51
N SER A 254 -5.21 5.50 24.31
CA SER A 254 -6.50 5.12 23.74
C SER A 254 -7.19 4.00 24.54
N VAL A 255 -6.40 3.10 25.14
CA VAL A 255 -6.90 2.01 25.98
C VAL A 255 -7.11 2.49 27.42
N GLU A 256 -6.26 3.36 27.93
CA GLU A 256 -6.45 4.04 29.23
C GLU A 256 -7.76 4.85 29.27
N ALA A 257 -8.17 5.43 28.13
CA ALA A 257 -9.44 6.15 28.01
C ALA A 257 -10.67 5.25 28.16
N GLU A 258 -10.55 3.94 27.89
CA GLU A 258 -11.61 2.95 28.08
C GLU A 258 -11.32 2.05 29.28
N PRO A 259 -11.87 2.34 30.48
CA PRO A 259 -11.50 1.65 31.71
C PRO A 259 -11.75 0.14 31.65
N ALA A 260 -12.77 -0.32 30.91
CA ALA A 260 -13.06 -1.74 30.75
C ALA A 260 -11.95 -2.49 29.98
N GLN A 261 -11.40 -1.88 28.93
CA GLN A 261 -10.33 -2.49 28.12
C GLN A 261 -8.99 -2.43 28.84
N ALA A 262 -8.69 -1.31 29.52
CA ALA A 262 -7.52 -1.17 30.38
C ALA A 262 -7.50 -2.24 31.48
N LEU A 263 -8.60 -2.39 32.23
CA LEU A 263 -8.71 -3.42 33.27
C LEU A 263 -8.57 -4.84 32.70
N ALA A 264 -9.16 -5.11 31.53
CA ALA A 264 -9.01 -6.41 30.88
C ALA A 264 -7.55 -6.70 30.47
N ALA A 265 -6.83 -5.70 29.95
CA ALA A 265 -5.41 -5.82 29.61
C ALA A 265 -4.54 -6.07 30.85
N LEU A 266 -4.77 -5.30 31.93
CA LEU A 266 -4.05 -5.46 33.19
C LEU A 266 -4.32 -6.84 33.82
N ARG A 267 -5.58 -7.28 33.85
CA ARG A 267 -5.98 -8.61 34.34
C ARG A 267 -5.29 -9.73 33.58
N ASN A 268 -5.28 -9.64 32.24
CA ASN A 268 -4.61 -10.63 31.41
C ASN A 268 -3.09 -10.64 31.64
N ALA A 269 -2.47 -9.46 31.79
CA ALA A 269 -1.04 -9.37 32.11
C ALA A 269 -0.71 -10.12 33.41
N VAL A 270 -1.48 -9.90 34.48
CA VAL A 270 -1.31 -10.58 35.78
C VAL A 270 -1.41 -12.10 35.63
N TYR A 271 -2.43 -12.60 34.95
CA TYR A 271 -2.59 -14.04 34.73
C TYR A 271 -1.39 -14.66 33.99
N PHE A 272 -0.87 -13.98 32.97
CA PHE A 272 0.26 -14.52 32.20
C PHE A 272 1.60 -14.43 32.93
N VAL A 273 1.81 -13.50 33.86
CA VAL A 273 3.02 -13.50 34.71
C VAL A 273 3.00 -14.64 35.73
N ILE A 274 1.83 -14.97 36.28
CA ILE A 274 1.69 -16.09 37.23
C ILE A 274 1.87 -17.44 36.52
N LEU A 275 1.36 -17.57 35.30
CA LEU A 275 1.51 -18.79 34.49
C LEU A 275 2.92 -18.97 33.91
N ALA A 276 3.73 -17.92 33.90
CA ALA A 276 5.10 -18.01 33.40
C ALA A 276 5.99 -18.84 34.34
N PRO A 277 6.99 -19.57 33.78
CA PRO A 277 7.98 -20.25 34.60
C PRO A 277 8.77 -19.24 35.45
N TYR A 278 9.19 -19.68 36.63
CA TYR A 278 9.99 -18.86 37.54
C TYR A 278 11.34 -18.50 36.91
N ASP A 279 11.58 -17.21 36.74
CA ASP A 279 12.80 -16.66 36.20
C ASP A 279 13.05 -15.26 36.80
N HIS A 280 14.27 -14.74 36.67
CA HIS A 280 14.62 -13.40 37.13
C HIS A 280 13.75 -12.32 36.44
N GLU A 281 13.47 -12.48 35.15
CA GLU A 281 12.57 -11.57 34.42
C GLU A 281 11.14 -11.62 34.96
N GLN A 282 10.67 -12.80 35.35
CA GLN A 282 9.34 -13.01 35.89
C GLN A 282 9.19 -12.31 37.25
N SER A 283 10.19 -12.43 38.12
CA SER A 283 10.23 -11.78 39.43
C SER A 283 10.24 -10.25 39.32
N ASP A 284 11.04 -9.69 38.41
CA ASP A 284 11.08 -8.24 38.16
C ASP A 284 9.73 -7.72 37.61
N LEU A 285 9.13 -8.44 36.66
CA LEU A 285 7.79 -8.09 36.15
C LEU A 285 6.72 -8.14 37.24
N LEU A 286 6.75 -9.14 38.14
CA LEU A 286 5.86 -9.21 39.29
C LEU A 286 6.01 -8.01 40.20
N HIS A 287 7.24 -7.62 40.54
CA HIS A 287 7.49 -6.46 41.39
C HIS A 287 7.00 -5.16 40.74
N ARG A 288 7.19 -5.01 39.43
CA ARG A 288 6.69 -3.83 38.69
C ARG A 288 5.17 -3.79 38.63
N LEU A 289 4.49 -4.92 38.44
CA LEU A 289 3.03 -4.99 38.50
C LEU A 289 2.50 -4.74 39.90
N ALA A 290 3.19 -5.22 40.94
CA ALA A 290 2.81 -4.99 42.33
C ALA A 290 2.88 -3.51 42.75
N GLN A 291 3.69 -2.69 42.08
CA GLN A 291 3.74 -1.24 42.30
C GLN A 291 2.47 -0.53 41.78
N GLU A 292 1.72 -1.14 40.87
CA GLU A 292 0.45 -0.65 40.31
C GLU A 292 -0.74 -1.10 41.21
N GLU A 293 -0.53 -1.13 42.54
CA GLU A 293 -1.44 -1.70 43.53
C GLU A 293 -2.85 -1.06 43.52
N GLU A 294 -2.96 0.23 43.19
CA GLU A 294 -4.25 0.93 43.10
C GLU A 294 -5.09 0.52 41.90
N GLU A 295 -4.47 0.09 40.79
CA GLU A 295 -5.18 -0.37 39.61
C GLU A 295 -5.56 -1.85 39.72
N LEU A 296 -4.73 -2.64 40.41
CA LEU A 296 -5.05 -4.03 40.77
C LEU A 296 -6.27 -4.13 41.69
N LYS A 297 -6.43 -3.20 42.64
CA LYS A 297 -7.64 -3.13 43.51
C LYS A 297 -8.92 -2.88 42.73
N LYS A 298 -8.86 -2.23 41.56
CA LYS A 298 -10.03 -2.03 40.68
C LYS A 298 -10.42 -3.32 39.94
N ILE A 299 -9.50 -4.26 39.74
CA ILE A 299 -9.80 -5.59 39.19
C ILE A 299 -10.59 -6.43 40.19
N GLU A 300 -10.27 -6.35 41.49
CA GLU A 300 -10.99 -7.10 42.55
C GLU A 300 -12.43 -6.61 42.78
N ALA A 301 -12.75 -5.39 42.34
CA ALA A 301 -14.06 -4.75 42.52
C ALA A 301 -15.08 -5.08 41.41
N VAL A 302 -14.70 -5.85 40.39
CA VAL A 302 -15.54 -6.28 39.25
C VAL A 302 -15.72 -7.79 39.26
#